data_AF-A0A949FQP5-F1
#
_entry.id   AF-A0A949FQP5-F1
#
_cell.length_a   1.000
_cell.length_b   1.000
_cell.length_c   1.000
_cell.angle_alpha   90.00
_cell.angle_beta   90.00
_cell.angle_gamma   90.00
#
_symmetry.space_group_name_H-M   'P 1'
#
loop_
_entity.id
_entity.type
_entity.pdbx_description
1 polymer ?
#
loop_
_entity_poly.entity_id
_entity_poly.type
_entity_poly.pdbx_seq_one_letter_code
_entity_poly.pdbx_strand_id
1 'polypeptide(L)'
;MTQSRQERTRWYMGFKQKTNKLKPEHLIEVISKSVQSGNLVQYLPLLRIEKNPKGEYYFFVAIESINIGNIPSEVDSFIKDLKEKCFNFPVDKRRNQFTIDQIKPMVGVAHDVQDYTNPIPYRSQPKTIRESPLILVPNSETQSLSDEQIRQFSTKHEHLLYWLSALGSGTWESFKKTCEILGLAEPKRILRRLKLLNHLSTSGNGSKWQVNPPSLIHTGTNSETGDRTFLLYGQRSHKFLQKLKTLGSLKVNQQPRGEALQRIELILPSQIRDEILIQRMQTYGYSINFTHPPSILSLNDWQNSLTRIEGLTFDFDLKRFDGTNFIDCTFQEETGFYQFWTRDSSPQLRYSFFYDQKTGSWLQGDWYGLRFLAILSIGQNVEVHYNPEAKKLEVPITQRFPELYESYLVMALGLLPTYDSHLLIYERISLQLATELTIKLNITF
;
A
#
# COMPACT_ATOMS: atom_id res chain seq x y z
N MET A 1 -42.37 14.00 -32.70
CA MET A 1 -43.68 13.61 -32.13
C MET A 1 -43.41 12.78 -30.89
N THR A 2 -43.43 13.42 -29.73
CA THR A 2 -43.20 12.80 -28.42
C THR A 2 -44.52 12.19 -27.97
N GLN A 3 -44.64 10.86 -28.03
CA GLN A 3 -45.80 10.15 -27.45
C GLN A 3 -45.82 10.42 -25.94
N SER A 4 -46.92 10.97 -25.45
CA SER A 4 -47.21 11.10 -24.03
C SER A 4 -47.09 9.72 -23.38
N ARG A 5 -46.21 9.60 -22.38
CA ARG A 5 -46.09 8.40 -21.55
C ARG A 5 -47.42 8.26 -20.77
N GLN A 6 -48.34 7.44 -21.26
CA GLN A 6 -49.56 7.10 -20.53
C GLN A 6 -49.15 6.62 -19.13
N GLU A 7 -49.74 7.20 -18.08
CA GLU A 7 -49.49 6.78 -16.70
C GLU A 7 -49.87 5.29 -16.56
N ARG A 8 -48.86 4.45 -16.36
CA ARG A 8 -49.05 3.01 -16.14
C ARG A 8 -49.18 2.78 -14.64
N THR A 9 -50.20 2.05 -14.24
CA THR A 9 -50.40 1.63 -12.85
C THR A 9 -49.72 0.28 -12.64
N ARG A 10 -48.97 0.16 -11.54
CA ARG A 10 -48.32 -1.10 -11.14
C ARG A 10 -49.22 -1.90 -10.20
N TRP A 11 -49.43 -3.16 -10.54
CA TRP A 11 -50.13 -4.14 -9.70
C TRP A 11 -49.38 -5.47 -9.70
N TYR A 12 -49.79 -6.40 -8.85
CA TYR A 12 -49.07 -7.65 -8.63
C TYR A 12 -49.97 -8.85 -8.90
N MET A 13 -49.47 -9.80 -9.69
CA MET A 13 -50.11 -11.08 -9.91
C MET A 13 -49.45 -12.13 -9.02
N GLY A 14 -50.24 -12.79 -8.17
CA GLY A 14 -49.75 -13.74 -7.18
C GLY A 14 -49.81 -15.20 -7.67
N PHE A 15 -48.81 -15.98 -7.30
CA PHE A 15 -48.75 -17.41 -7.57
C PHE A 15 -48.20 -18.17 -6.37
N LYS A 16 -48.51 -19.46 -6.30
CA LYS A 16 -48.06 -20.36 -5.21
C LYS A 16 -47.23 -21.52 -5.74
N GLN A 17 -46.15 -21.87 -5.05
CA GLN A 17 -45.25 -22.98 -5.40
C GLN A 17 -44.76 -23.77 -4.18
N LYS A 18 -44.46 -25.07 -4.37
CA LYS A 18 -43.80 -25.92 -3.37
C LYS A 18 -42.28 -25.76 -3.46
N THR A 19 -41.60 -25.50 -2.34
CA THR A 19 -40.13 -25.36 -2.26
C THR A 19 -39.38 -26.58 -2.75
N ASN A 20 -39.98 -27.78 -2.66
CA ASN A 20 -39.38 -29.03 -3.10
C ASN A 20 -39.33 -29.18 -4.63
N LYS A 21 -40.16 -28.45 -5.39
CA LYS A 21 -40.15 -28.47 -6.86
C LYS A 21 -39.19 -27.45 -7.45
N LEU A 22 -39.18 -26.24 -6.88
CA LEU A 22 -38.32 -25.16 -7.35
C LEU A 22 -37.98 -24.24 -6.19
N LYS A 23 -36.68 -24.07 -5.91
CA LYS A 23 -36.21 -23.17 -4.85
C LYS A 23 -36.47 -21.71 -5.24
N PRO A 24 -36.83 -20.84 -4.27
CA PRO A 24 -37.09 -19.41 -4.51
C PRO A 24 -36.00 -18.68 -5.30
N GLU A 25 -34.72 -18.93 -5.01
CA GLU A 25 -33.58 -18.29 -5.68
C GLU A 25 -33.50 -18.66 -7.16
N HIS A 26 -33.66 -19.94 -7.47
CA HIS A 26 -33.65 -20.43 -8.85
C HIS A 26 -34.88 -19.94 -9.64
N LEU A 27 -35.99 -19.70 -8.93
CA LEU A 27 -37.18 -19.14 -9.57
C LEU A 27 -36.96 -17.71 -10.07
N ILE A 28 -36.31 -16.87 -9.26
CA ILE A 28 -35.96 -15.50 -9.68
C ILE A 28 -35.15 -15.56 -10.98
N GLU A 29 -34.15 -16.44 -11.04
CA GLU A 29 -33.31 -16.60 -12.21
C GLU A 29 -34.08 -17.02 -13.47
N VAL A 30 -34.98 -18.00 -13.35
CA VAL A 30 -35.79 -18.51 -14.48
C VAL A 30 -36.74 -17.43 -15.00
N ILE A 31 -37.45 -16.74 -14.10
CA ILE A 31 -38.37 -15.69 -14.50
C ILE A 31 -37.60 -14.51 -15.10
N SER A 32 -36.51 -14.06 -14.46
CA SER A 32 -35.74 -12.92 -14.95
C SER A 32 -35.14 -13.17 -16.33
N LYS A 33 -34.55 -14.35 -16.57
CA LYS A 33 -34.06 -14.73 -17.91
C LYS A 33 -35.16 -14.72 -18.96
N SER A 34 -36.34 -15.24 -18.61
CA SER A 34 -37.48 -15.34 -19.54
C SER A 34 -38.07 -13.96 -19.88
N VAL A 35 -38.16 -13.05 -18.91
CA VAL A 35 -38.61 -11.66 -19.12
C VAL A 35 -37.61 -10.90 -20.00
N GLN A 36 -36.30 -11.09 -19.78
CA GLN A 36 -35.25 -10.47 -20.58
C GLN A 36 -35.23 -11.00 -22.02
N SER A 37 -35.28 -12.32 -22.22
CA SER A 37 -35.30 -12.92 -23.56
C SER A 37 -36.54 -12.53 -24.36
N GLY A 38 -37.66 -12.25 -23.69
CA GLY A 38 -38.89 -11.77 -24.31
C GLY A 38 -38.99 -10.25 -24.47
N ASN A 39 -37.97 -9.48 -24.05
CA ASN A 39 -37.99 -8.02 -24.00
C ASN A 39 -39.22 -7.44 -23.25
N LEU A 40 -39.65 -8.11 -22.17
CA LEU A 40 -40.87 -7.79 -21.42
C LEU A 40 -40.62 -6.90 -20.19
N VAL A 41 -39.39 -6.45 -19.98
CA VAL A 41 -38.97 -5.71 -18.78
C VAL A 41 -39.80 -4.43 -18.57
N GLN A 42 -40.20 -3.78 -19.65
CA GLN A 42 -41.05 -2.57 -19.60
C GLN A 42 -42.48 -2.81 -19.09
N TYR A 43 -42.90 -4.07 -18.99
CA TYR A 43 -44.20 -4.48 -18.46
C TYR A 43 -44.06 -5.28 -17.16
N LEU A 44 -42.91 -5.92 -16.93
CA LEU A 44 -42.63 -6.81 -15.81
C LEU A 44 -41.33 -6.42 -15.08
N PRO A 45 -41.32 -5.27 -14.36
CA PRO A 45 -40.07 -4.72 -13.84
C PRO A 45 -39.56 -5.44 -12.59
N LEU A 46 -40.44 -6.08 -11.81
CA LEU A 46 -40.10 -6.54 -10.46
C LEU A 46 -40.73 -7.89 -10.13
N LEU A 47 -40.02 -8.64 -9.30
CA LEU A 47 -40.48 -9.86 -8.66
C LEU A 47 -40.38 -9.72 -7.13
N ARG A 48 -41.33 -10.30 -6.41
CA ARG A 48 -41.32 -10.34 -4.95
C ARG A 48 -41.67 -11.73 -4.47
N ILE A 49 -40.94 -12.22 -3.47
CA ILE A 49 -41.15 -13.55 -2.89
C ILE A 49 -41.47 -13.42 -1.40
N GLU A 50 -42.26 -14.34 -0.87
CA GLU A 50 -42.58 -14.46 0.55
C GLU A 50 -41.34 -14.50 1.46
N LYS A 51 -41.43 -13.86 2.63
CA LYS A 51 -40.38 -13.90 3.67
C LYS A 51 -40.36 -15.27 4.35
N ASN A 52 -39.18 -15.89 4.44
CA ASN A 52 -38.93 -17.14 5.16
C ASN A 52 -39.89 -18.30 4.76
N PRO A 53 -39.91 -18.69 3.47
CA PRO A 53 -40.83 -19.72 2.99
C PRO A 53 -40.57 -21.09 3.65
N LYS A 54 -41.65 -21.78 4.07
CA LYS A 54 -41.58 -23.13 4.66
C LYS A 54 -42.49 -24.10 3.91
N GLY A 55 -41.91 -24.94 3.05
CA GLY A 55 -42.61 -26.00 2.31
C GLY A 55 -43.38 -25.50 1.08
N GLU A 56 -44.27 -24.53 1.23
CA GLU A 56 -44.91 -23.79 0.15
C GLU A 56 -44.58 -22.31 0.28
N TYR A 57 -44.51 -21.61 -0.86
CA TYR A 57 -44.19 -20.20 -0.91
C TYR A 57 -45.02 -19.44 -1.95
N TYR A 58 -45.27 -18.17 -1.64
CA TYR A 58 -45.89 -17.22 -2.56
C TYR A 58 -44.84 -16.36 -3.25
N PHE A 59 -45.09 -16.06 -4.52
CA PHE A 59 -44.34 -15.02 -5.22
C PHE A 59 -45.30 -14.22 -6.10
N PHE A 60 -44.88 -13.00 -6.39
CA PHE A 60 -45.67 -11.96 -7.02
C PHE A 60 -44.86 -11.34 -8.14
N VAL A 61 -45.47 -11.30 -9.32
CA VAL A 61 -44.92 -10.64 -10.49
C VAL A 61 -45.56 -9.26 -10.59
N ALA A 62 -44.75 -8.20 -10.62
CA ALA A 62 -45.25 -6.85 -10.85
C ALA A 62 -45.59 -6.68 -12.34
N ILE A 63 -46.81 -6.23 -12.64
CA ILE A 63 -47.30 -5.93 -13.98
C ILE A 63 -47.61 -4.43 -14.05
N GLU A 64 -47.07 -3.76 -15.07
CA GLU A 64 -47.39 -2.37 -15.38
C GLU A 64 -48.35 -2.28 -16.58
N SER A 65 -49.53 -1.73 -16.35
CA SER A 65 -50.60 -1.63 -17.35
C SER A 65 -51.42 -0.36 -17.16
N ILE A 66 -52.29 -0.04 -18.12
CA ILE A 66 -53.15 1.16 -18.06
C ILE A 66 -54.11 1.08 -16.86
N ASN A 67 -54.72 -0.08 -16.64
CA ASN A 67 -55.62 -0.35 -15.52
C ASN A 67 -55.16 -1.58 -14.74
N ILE A 68 -55.40 -1.58 -13.43
CA ILE A 68 -55.18 -2.76 -12.57
C ILE A 68 -55.97 -3.94 -13.13
N GLY A 69 -55.31 -5.09 -13.25
CA GLY A 69 -55.93 -6.32 -13.74
C GLY A 69 -55.96 -6.49 -15.25
N ASN A 70 -55.60 -5.45 -16.02
CA ASN A 70 -55.42 -5.59 -17.47
C ASN A 70 -54.01 -6.14 -17.75
N ILE A 71 -53.92 -7.32 -18.36
CA ILE A 71 -52.65 -7.93 -18.75
C ILE A 71 -52.32 -7.46 -20.18
N PRO A 72 -51.19 -6.76 -20.41
CA PRO A 72 -50.78 -6.39 -21.76
C PRO A 72 -50.68 -7.63 -22.67
N SER A 73 -51.07 -7.52 -23.93
CA SER A 73 -51.02 -8.63 -24.90
C SER A 73 -49.64 -9.27 -25.03
N GLU A 74 -48.59 -8.47 -24.87
CA GLU A 74 -47.19 -8.84 -24.91
C GLU A 74 -46.78 -9.73 -23.72
N VAL A 75 -47.50 -9.63 -22.61
CA VAL A 75 -47.25 -10.37 -21.37
C VAL A 75 -48.12 -11.63 -21.28
N ASP A 76 -49.22 -11.73 -22.04
CA ASP A 76 -50.17 -12.83 -21.95
C ASP A 76 -49.54 -14.20 -22.31
N SER A 77 -48.71 -14.24 -23.37
CA SER A 77 -47.97 -15.46 -23.74
C SER A 77 -46.98 -15.87 -22.64
N PHE A 78 -46.28 -14.91 -22.05
CA PHE A 78 -45.35 -15.15 -20.95
C PHE A 78 -46.04 -15.68 -19.68
N ILE A 79 -47.22 -15.14 -19.32
CA ILE A 79 -47.98 -15.63 -18.17
C ILE A 79 -48.52 -17.04 -18.41
N LYS A 80 -48.90 -17.38 -19.65
CA LYS A 80 -49.26 -18.76 -20.04
C LYS A 80 -48.06 -19.70 -19.92
N ASP A 81 -46.91 -19.30 -20.45
CA ASP A 81 -45.65 -20.05 -20.36
C ASP A 81 -45.22 -20.28 -18.90
N LEU A 82 -45.34 -19.26 -18.04
CA LEU A 82 -45.04 -19.40 -16.61
C LEU A 82 -46.01 -20.36 -15.90
N LYS A 83 -47.29 -20.37 -16.28
CA LYS A 83 -48.25 -21.34 -15.74
C LYS A 83 -47.88 -22.77 -16.15
N GLU A 84 -47.47 -22.99 -17.40
CA GLU A 84 -47.10 -24.33 -17.88
C GLU A 84 -45.75 -24.80 -17.34
N LYS A 85 -44.73 -23.94 -17.32
CA LYS A 85 -43.35 -24.31 -16.98
C LYS A 85 -43.06 -24.24 -15.49
N CYS A 86 -43.73 -23.34 -14.78
CA CYS A 86 -43.34 -23.01 -13.41
C CYS A 86 -44.47 -23.21 -12.39
N PHE A 87 -45.77 -23.03 -12.70
CA PHE A 87 -46.81 -22.93 -11.65
C PHE A 87 -48.25 -23.37 -11.99
N ASN A 88 -48.85 -24.21 -11.13
CA ASN A 88 -50.23 -24.68 -11.32
C ASN A 88 -51.33 -23.86 -10.61
N PHE A 89 -51.02 -22.96 -9.67
CA PHE A 89 -52.06 -22.33 -8.82
C PHE A 89 -51.89 -20.81 -8.64
N PRO A 90 -52.87 -19.99 -9.08
CA PRO A 90 -52.93 -18.58 -8.68
C PRO A 90 -53.23 -18.48 -7.18
N VAL A 91 -52.78 -17.40 -6.53
CA VAL A 91 -53.04 -17.16 -5.09
C VAL A 91 -54.54 -17.07 -4.81
N ASP A 92 -55.29 -16.40 -5.67
CA ASP A 92 -56.75 -16.36 -5.65
C ASP A 92 -57.31 -16.64 -7.06
N LYS A 93 -58.22 -17.61 -7.17
CA LYS A 93 -58.85 -18.00 -8.45
C LYS A 93 -59.88 -16.98 -8.95
N ARG A 94 -60.42 -16.12 -8.08
CA ARG A 94 -61.46 -15.14 -8.42
C ARG A 94 -60.89 -13.73 -8.65
N ARG A 95 -59.86 -13.33 -7.90
CA ARG A 95 -59.20 -12.01 -8.03
C ARG A 95 -57.69 -12.11 -7.80
N ASN A 96 -56.94 -12.50 -8.84
CA ASN A 96 -55.47 -12.60 -8.77
C ASN A 96 -54.76 -11.27 -9.05
N GLN A 97 -55.21 -10.19 -8.41
CA GLN A 97 -54.75 -8.83 -8.64
C GLN A 97 -54.53 -8.15 -7.29
N PHE A 98 -53.28 -7.81 -6.99
CA PHE A 98 -52.90 -7.27 -5.69
C PHE A 98 -52.19 -5.92 -5.81
N THR A 99 -52.38 -5.05 -4.83
CA THR A 99 -51.58 -3.82 -4.67
C THR A 99 -50.37 -4.08 -3.77
N ILE A 100 -49.39 -3.17 -3.78
CA ILE A 100 -48.21 -3.29 -2.93
C ILE A 100 -48.60 -3.37 -1.44
N ASP A 101 -49.57 -2.58 -1.00
CA ASP A 101 -49.98 -2.52 0.41
C ASP A 101 -50.59 -3.86 0.89
N GLN A 102 -51.21 -4.62 -0.02
CA GLN A 102 -51.77 -5.93 0.29
C GLN A 102 -50.67 -7.01 0.46
N ILE A 103 -49.58 -6.93 -0.31
CA ILE A 103 -48.53 -7.98 -0.29
C ILE A 103 -47.34 -7.63 0.61
N LYS A 104 -47.11 -6.35 0.90
CA LYS A 104 -45.98 -5.81 1.70
C LYS A 104 -45.74 -6.54 3.03
N PRO A 105 -46.75 -6.95 3.83
CA PRO A 105 -46.47 -7.67 5.07
C PRO A 105 -45.85 -9.06 4.84
N MET A 106 -46.15 -9.70 3.69
CA MET A 106 -45.80 -11.09 3.41
C MET A 106 -44.50 -11.25 2.61
N VAL A 107 -44.13 -10.25 1.79
CA VAL A 107 -43.04 -10.37 0.81
C VAL A 107 -41.74 -9.68 1.24
N GLY A 108 -40.60 -10.28 0.88
CA GLY A 108 -39.26 -9.76 1.11
C GLY A 108 -38.88 -8.60 0.20
N VAL A 109 -37.57 -8.44 -0.01
CA VAL A 109 -36.99 -7.40 -0.86
C VAL A 109 -37.53 -7.52 -2.29
N ALA A 110 -37.66 -6.40 -3.01
CA ALA A 110 -37.99 -6.43 -4.42
C ALA A 110 -36.78 -6.90 -5.21
N HIS A 111 -36.97 -7.89 -6.08
CA HIS A 111 -35.95 -8.33 -7.01
C HIS A 111 -36.22 -7.62 -8.34
N ASP A 112 -35.33 -6.72 -8.71
CA ASP A 112 -35.35 -6.10 -10.04
C ASP A 112 -34.95 -7.15 -11.08
N VAL A 113 -35.76 -7.26 -12.12
CA VAL A 113 -35.54 -8.21 -13.20
C VAL A 113 -34.29 -7.84 -14.02
N GLN A 114 -33.80 -6.59 -13.92
CA GLN A 114 -32.54 -6.14 -14.52
C GLN A 114 -31.33 -6.32 -13.60
N ASP A 115 -31.49 -6.43 -12.27
CA ASP A 115 -30.36 -6.53 -11.35
C ASP A 115 -29.75 -7.95 -11.37
N TYR A 116 -28.66 -8.09 -12.13
CA TYR A 116 -27.77 -9.24 -12.07
C TYR A 116 -26.61 -9.02 -11.07
N THR A 117 -26.89 -8.38 -9.93
CA THR A 117 -25.93 -8.29 -8.84
C THR A 117 -26.11 -9.48 -7.91
N ASN A 118 -25.43 -10.60 -8.22
CA ASN A 118 -25.15 -11.63 -7.22
C ASN A 118 -24.47 -10.94 -6.03
N PRO A 119 -25.08 -10.89 -4.83
CA PRO A 119 -24.35 -10.42 -3.66
C PRO A 119 -23.25 -11.44 -3.39
N ILE A 120 -22.00 -11.09 -3.75
CA ILE A 120 -20.83 -11.88 -3.37
C ILE A 120 -20.87 -11.97 -1.84
N PRO A 121 -21.04 -13.16 -1.24
CA PRO A 121 -21.03 -13.28 0.19
C PRO A 121 -19.65 -12.85 0.69
N TYR A 122 -19.61 -11.75 1.45
CA TYR A 122 -18.40 -11.30 2.12
C TYR A 122 -18.00 -12.41 3.10
N ARG A 123 -17.03 -13.24 2.70
CA ARG A 123 -16.27 -14.03 3.67
C ARG A 123 -15.54 -13.03 4.54
N SER A 124 -15.82 -13.05 5.84
CA SER A 124 -15.01 -12.39 6.84
C SER A 124 -13.57 -12.87 6.62
N GLN A 125 -12.72 -12.00 6.07
CA GLN A 125 -11.30 -12.33 6.02
C GLN A 125 -10.85 -12.53 7.48
N PRO A 126 -10.07 -13.58 7.78
CA PRO A 126 -9.44 -13.67 9.09
C PRO A 126 -8.74 -12.35 9.36
N LYS A 127 -8.88 -11.78 10.58
CA LYS A 127 -8.21 -10.54 10.96
C LYS A 127 -6.71 -10.73 10.77
N THR A 128 -6.19 -10.33 9.61
CA THR A 128 -4.76 -10.32 9.37
C THR A 128 -4.19 -9.29 10.32
N ILE A 129 -3.37 -9.75 11.26
CA ILE A 129 -2.63 -8.90 12.18
C ILE A 129 -1.79 -7.96 11.31
N ARG A 130 -2.17 -6.68 11.28
CA ARG A 130 -1.42 -5.65 10.53
C ARG A 130 -0.05 -5.48 11.16
N GLU A 131 0.97 -5.96 10.46
CA GLU A 131 2.38 -5.78 10.83
C GLU A 131 2.85 -4.41 10.34
N SER A 132 3.41 -3.57 11.22
CA SER A 132 3.98 -2.28 10.81
C SER A 132 5.39 -2.45 10.20
N PRO A 133 5.68 -1.85 9.02
CA PRO A 133 7.02 -1.88 8.44
C PRO A 133 8.04 -1.02 9.17
N LEU A 134 7.58 -0.12 10.05
CA LEU A 134 8.43 0.75 10.84
C LEU A 134 9.14 0.03 11.97
N ILE A 135 8.69 -1.18 12.34
CA ILE A 135 9.25 -2.00 13.42
C ILE A 135 10.35 -2.92 12.87
N LEU A 136 11.60 -2.61 13.19
CA LEU A 136 12.77 -3.44 12.88
C LEU A 136 13.34 -4.06 14.15
N VAL A 137 13.69 -5.35 14.09
CA VAL A 137 14.48 -6.01 15.14
C VAL A 137 15.96 -5.89 14.75
N PRO A 138 16.87 -5.52 15.67
CA PRO A 138 18.31 -5.56 15.40
C PRO A 138 18.71 -6.98 14.99
N ASN A 139 19.44 -7.12 13.89
CA ASN A 139 20.10 -8.38 13.55
C ASN A 139 21.54 -8.04 13.21
N SER A 140 22.45 -8.77 13.83
CA SER A 140 23.90 -8.59 13.74
C SER A 140 24.55 -9.58 12.78
N GLU A 141 23.78 -10.47 12.15
CA GLU A 141 24.36 -11.52 11.33
C GLU A 141 24.89 -10.98 9.99
N THR A 142 26.21 -11.01 9.88
CA THR A 142 26.99 -10.79 8.67
C THR A 142 27.50 -12.14 8.17
N GLN A 143 26.87 -12.66 7.11
CA GLN A 143 27.51 -13.72 6.31
C GLN A 143 28.32 -13.08 5.19
N SER A 144 29.59 -13.45 5.06
CA SER A 144 30.39 -13.10 3.89
C SER A 144 29.81 -13.84 2.68
N LEU A 145 29.24 -13.08 1.74
CA LEU A 145 28.69 -13.63 0.49
C LEU A 145 29.78 -13.63 -0.59
N SER A 146 29.74 -14.63 -1.46
CA SER A 146 30.58 -14.64 -2.66
C SER A 146 30.09 -13.62 -3.70
N ASP A 147 30.97 -13.19 -4.61
CA ASP A 147 30.61 -12.26 -5.69
C ASP A 147 29.44 -12.74 -6.55
N GLU A 148 29.34 -14.05 -6.78
CA GLU A 148 28.24 -14.64 -7.54
C GLU A 148 26.92 -14.54 -6.79
N GLN A 149 26.92 -14.81 -5.47
CA GLN A 149 25.75 -14.63 -4.63
C GLN A 149 25.31 -13.15 -4.61
N ILE A 150 26.26 -12.22 -4.49
CA ILE A 150 26.01 -10.78 -4.56
C ILE A 150 25.32 -10.40 -5.88
N ARG A 151 25.79 -10.90 -7.02
CA ARG A 151 25.18 -10.63 -8.33
C ARG A 151 23.75 -11.16 -8.42
N GLN A 152 23.52 -12.38 -7.95
CA GLN A 152 22.19 -13.00 -7.95
C GLN A 152 21.20 -12.22 -7.07
N PHE A 153 21.61 -11.82 -5.86
CA PHE A 153 20.78 -11.00 -4.99
C PHE A 153 20.49 -9.64 -5.60
N SER A 154 21.49 -8.92 -6.11
CA SER A 154 21.29 -7.63 -6.77
C SER A 154 20.30 -7.72 -7.93
N THR A 155 20.33 -8.81 -8.69
CA THR A 155 19.41 -9.02 -9.83
C THR A 155 17.95 -9.13 -9.38
N LYS A 156 17.69 -9.88 -8.29
CA LYS A 156 16.36 -9.95 -7.68
C LYS A 156 15.87 -8.58 -7.21
N HIS A 157 16.77 -7.77 -6.63
CA HIS A 157 16.44 -6.40 -6.23
C HIS A 157 16.12 -5.52 -7.44
N GLU A 158 16.85 -5.61 -8.57
CA GLU A 158 16.50 -4.88 -9.80
C GLU A 158 15.10 -5.23 -10.30
N HIS A 159 14.75 -6.52 -10.31
CA HIS A 159 13.40 -6.95 -10.69
C HIS A 159 12.33 -6.38 -9.76
N LEU A 160 12.61 -6.32 -8.45
CA LEU A 160 11.73 -5.65 -7.50
C LEU A 160 11.55 -4.17 -7.88
N LEU A 161 12.62 -3.42 -8.14
CA LEU A 161 12.50 -2.01 -8.52
C LEU A 161 11.77 -1.82 -9.86
N TYR A 162 11.94 -2.70 -10.84
CA TYR A 162 11.19 -2.62 -12.09
C TYR A 162 9.70 -2.80 -11.86
N TRP A 163 9.32 -3.75 -11.00
CA TRP A 163 7.92 -3.95 -10.62
C TRP A 163 7.36 -2.74 -9.86
N LEU A 164 8.10 -2.23 -8.88
CA LEU A 164 7.72 -1.04 -8.13
C LEU A 164 7.58 0.17 -9.07
N SER A 165 8.50 0.31 -10.02
CA SER A 165 8.52 1.37 -11.02
C SER A 165 7.34 1.30 -11.98
N ALA A 166 6.87 0.10 -12.31
CA ALA A 166 5.69 -0.08 -13.16
C ALA A 166 4.40 0.29 -12.44
N LEU A 167 4.31 0.01 -11.13
CA LEU A 167 3.13 0.33 -10.32
C LEU A 167 3.11 1.79 -9.82
N GLY A 168 4.27 2.38 -9.57
CA GLY A 168 4.44 3.74 -9.05
C GLY A 168 4.10 3.90 -7.56
N SER A 169 3.08 3.21 -7.04
CA SER A 169 2.73 3.21 -5.62
C SER A 169 1.99 1.94 -5.20
N GLY A 170 1.90 1.71 -3.89
CA GLY A 170 1.17 0.56 -3.36
C GLY A 170 1.09 0.53 -1.83
N THR A 171 0.68 -0.63 -1.31
CA THR A 171 0.54 -0.88 0.13
C THR A 171 1.74 -1.66 0.67
N TRP A 172 1.97 -1.60 1.97
CA TRP A 172 2.96 -2.46 2.62
C TRP A 172 2.72 -3.95 2.31
N GLU A 173 1.47 -4.40 2.33
CA GLU A 173 1.11 -5.79 2.04
C GLU A 173 1.45 -6.18 0.60
N SER A 174 1.23 -5.29 -0.38
CA SER A 174 1.62 -5.55 -1.77
C SER A 174 3.14 -5.60 -1.93
N PHE A 175 3.89 -4.78 -1.20
CA PHE A 175 5.36 -4.82 -1.18
C PHE A 175 5.87 -6.15 -0.61
N LYS A 176 5.37 -6.54 0.58
CA LYS A 176 5.74 -7.79 1.27
C LYS A 176 5.49 -9.00 0.38
N LYS A 177 4.30 -9.10 -0.22
CA LYS A 177 3.94 -10.20 -1.12
C LYS A 177 4.86 -10.29 -2.33
N THR A 178 5.27 -9.15 -2.90
CA THR A 178 6.22 -9.15 -4.03
C THR A 178 7.61 -9.60 -3.61
N CYS A 179 8.10 -9.20 -2.43
CA CYS A 179 9.35 -9.74 -1.89
C CYS A 179 9.28 -11.26 -1.73
N GLU A 180 8.17 -11.80 -1.21
CA GLU A 180 7.95 -13.24 -1.08
C GLU A 180 7.99 -13.96 -2.44
N ILE A 181 7.31 -13.42 -3.46
CA ILE A 181 7.30 -13.96 -4.83
C ILE A 181 8.71 -13.97 -5.44
N LEU A 182 9.52 -12.94 -5.18
CA LEU A 182 10.89 -12.82 -5.69
C LEU A 182 11.92 -13.61 -4.85
N GLY A 183 11.49 -14.27 -3.77
CA GLY A 183 12.37 -14.98 -2.86
C GLY A 183 13.35 -14.05 -2.15
N LEU A 184 12.88 -12.87 -1.76
CA LEU A 184 13.61 -11.85 -1.02
C LEU A 184 13.17 -11.88 0.45
N ALA A 185 14.10 -12.27 1.32
CA ALA A 185 13.88 -12.30 2.78
C ALA A 185 13.91 -10.88 3.38
N GLU A 186 13.35 -10.73 4.58
CA GLU A 186 13.37 -9.47 5.37
C GLU A 186 12.86 -8.22 4.60
N PRO A 187 11.59 -8.21 4.16
CA PRO A 187 11.02 -7.11 3.36
C PRO A 187 11.14 -5.74 4.03
N LYS A 188 11.13 -5.67 5.36
CA LYS A 188 11.26 -4.39 6.08
C LYS A 188 12.65 -3.77 5.90
N ARG A 189 13.70 -4.60 5.90
CA ARG A 189 15.08 -4.14 5.66
C ARG A 189 15.27 -3.73 4.21
N ILE A 190 14.69 -4.48 3.28
CA ILE A 190 14.70 -4.12 1.86
C ILE A 190 14.01 -2.77 1.66
N LEU A 191 12.82 -2.58 2.25
CA LEU A 191 12.11 -1.30 2.20
C LEU A 191 12.98 -0.17 2.73
N ARG A 192 13.62 -0.33 3.90
CA ARG A 192 14.54 0.68 4.45
C ARG A 192 15.69 0.97 3.49
N ARG A 193 16.36 -0.04 2.93
CA ARG A 193 17.47 0.14 1.99
C ARG A 193 17.03 0.92 0.73
N LEU A 194 15.83 0.64 0.22
CA LEU A 194 15.26 1.38 -0.91
C LEU A 194 14.96 2.85 -0.56
N LYS A 195 14.53 3.13 0.68
CA LYS A 195 14.34 4.50 1.19
C LYS A 195 15.68 5.24 1.35
N LEU A 196 16.68 4.58 1.95
CA LEU A 196 18.03 5.14 2.11
C LEU A 196 18.70 5.47 0.76
N LEU A 197 18.50 4.60 -0.23
CA LEU A 197 18.96 4.80 -1.60
C LEU A 197 18.01 5.71 -2.41
N ASN A 198 17.01 6.33 -1.78
CA ASN A 198 16.08 7.28 -2.40
C ASN A 198 15.32 6.74 -3.63
N HIS A 199 15.08 5.44 -3.71
CA HIS A 199 14.27 4.83 -4.78
C HIS A 199 12.77 4.93 -4.51
N LEU A 200 12.38 4.97 -3.24
CA LEU A 200 10.99 5.11 -2.83
C LEU A 200 10.88 5.86 -1.51
N SER A 201 9.67 6.34 -1.22
CA SER A 201 9.26 6.89 0.07
C SER A 201 8.06 6.11 0.62
N THR A 202 7.78 6.30 1.91
CA THR A 202 6.60 5.71 2.57
C THR A 202 5.76 6.79 3.22
N SER A 203 4.46 6.54 3.41
CA SER A 203 3.61 7.39 4.24
C SER A 203 4.15 7.45 5.69
N GLY A 204 3.74 8.47 6.47
CA GLY A 204 4.21 8.64 7.86
C GLY A 204 3.98 7.42 8.76
N ASN A 205 2.91 6.67 8.51
CA ASN A 205 2.60 5.41 9.19
C ASN A 205 3.17 4.14 8.52
N GLY A 206 3.94 4.30 7.44
CA GLY A 206 4.55 3.21 6.66
C GLY A 206 3.57 2.36 5.84
N SER A 207 2.26 2.57 5.93
CA SER A 207 1.25 1.70 5.30
C SER A 207 1.24 1.74 3.77
N LYS A 208 1.72 2.82 3.17
CA LYS A 208 1.82 3.01 1.72
C LYS A 208 3.25 3.34 1.33
N TRP A 209 3.63 2.91 0.14
CA TRP A 209 4.89 3.28 -0.51
C TRP A 209 4.62 3.96 -1.85
N GLN A 210 5.54 4.81 -2.26
CA GLN A 210 5.56 5.47 -3.55
C GLN A 210 6.98 5.48 -4.09
N VAL A 211 7.16 5.05 -5.34
CA VAL A 211 8.45 5.14 -6.02
C VAL A 211 8.75 6.60 -6.35
N ASN A 212 9.97 7.03 -6.07
CA ASN A 212 10.42 8.37 -6.40
C ASN A 212 10.65 8.48 -7.92
N PRO A 213 10.42 9.64 -8.54
CA PRO A 213 10.70 9.82 -9.97
C PRO A 213 12.19 9.58 -10.28
N PRO A 214 12.55 9.27 -11.54
CA PRO A 214 13.95 9.15 -11.93
C PRO A 214 14.70 10.46 -11.64
N SER A 215 15.76 10.37 -10.84
CA SER A 215 16.51 11.54 -10.37
C SER A 215 18.01 11.36 -10.59
N LEU A 216 18.69 12.43 -10.97
CA LEU A 216 20.13 12.51 -11.14
C LEU A 216 20.74 13.48 -10.13
N ILE A 217 21.71 13.02 -9.35
CA ILE A 217 22.51 13.87 -8.43
C ILE A 217 23.92 13.99 -8.99
N HIS A 218 24.40 15.21 -9.17
CA HIS A 218 25.76 15.47 -9.64
C HIS A 218 26.78 15.08 -8.56
N THR A 219 27.79 14.28 -8.93
CA THR A 219 28.83 13.83 -8.01
C THR A 219 30.22 14.33 -8.36
N GLY A 220 30.40 14.91 -9.55
CA GLY A 220 31.68 15.44 -9.96
C GLY A 220 31.79 15.68 -11.45
N THR A 221 32.83 16.41 -11.83
CA THR A 221 33.16 16.73 -13.21
C THR A 221 34.61 16.35 -13.45
N ASN A 222 34.90 15.64 -14.55
CA ASN A 222 36.25 15.33 -14.96
C ASN A 222 36.96 16.61 -15.41
N SER A 223 38.12 16.92 -14.82
CA SER A 223 38.86 18.15 -15.09
C SER A 223 39.48 18.20 -16.50
N GLU A 224 39.75 17.05 -17.11
CA GLU A 224 40.38 16.96 -18.43
C GLU A 224 39.34 17.00 -19.56
N THR A 225 38.26 16.21 -19.43
CA THR A 225 37.25 16.07 -20.48
C THR A 225 36.05 17.01 -20.30
N GLY A 226 35.85 17.54 -19.09
CA GLY A 226 34.66 18.28 -18.69
C GLY A 226 33.42 17.39 -18.51
N ASP A 227 33.56 16.06 -18.59
CA ASP A 227 32.43 15.14 -18.49
C ASP A 227 31.87 15.12 -17.08
N ARG A 228 30.54 15.07 -16.97
CA ARG A 228 29.83 15.20 -15.71
C ARG A 228 29.32 13.84 -15.27
N THR A 229 29.58 13.48 -14.02
CA THR A 229 29.13 12.21 -13.42
C THR A 229 27.93 12.47 -12.54
N PHE A 230 26.89 11.65 -12.73
CA PHE A 230 25.66 11.70 -11.97
C PHE A 230 25.31 10.33 -11.40
N LEU A 231 24.73 10.31 -10.20
CA LEU A 231 24.13 9.10 -9.62
C LEU A 231 22.64 9.05 -9.94
N LEU A 232 22.17 7.89 -10.40
CA LEU A 232 20.77 7.64 -10.75
C LEU A 232 20.00 7.02 -9.59
N TYR A 233 18.90 7.69 -9.22
CA TYR A 233 17.96 7.30 -8.18
C TYR A 233 16.53 7.19 -8.70
N GLY A 234 15.64 6.68 -7.86
CA GLY A 234 14.21 6.61 -8.16
C GLY A 234 13.83 5.51 -9.14
N GLN A 235 12.73 5.75 -9.83
CA GLN A 235 12.10 4.88 -10.81
C GLN A 235 13.04 4.56 -11.96
N ARG A 236 13.07 3.30 -12.39
CA ARG A 236 13.75 2.92 -13.64
C ARG A 236 13.20 1.62 -14.21
N SER A 237 13.43 1.44 -15.50
CA SER A 237 13.15 0.20 -16.22
C SER A 237 14.32 -0.14 -17.13
N HIS A 238 14.36 -1.37 -17.63
CA HIS A 238 15.37 -1.76 -18.62
C HIS A 238 15.36 -0.84 -19.86
N LYS A 239 14.17 -0.52 -20.39
CA LYS A 239 14.03 0.38 -21.54
C LYS A 239 14.51 1.80 -21.23
N PHE A 240 14.23 2.30 -20.03
CA PHE A 240 14.71 3.61 -19.56
C PHE A 240 16.25 3.65 -19.58
N LEU A 241 16.91 2.65 -19.00
CA LEU A 241 18.38 2.57 -18.96
C LEU A 241 19.00 2.46 -20.35
N GLN A 242 18.38 1.70 -21.27
CA GLN A 242 18.83 1.63 -22.66
C GLN A 242 18.80 3.00 -23.35
N LYS A 243 17.73 3.79 -23.15
CA LYS A 243 17.63 5.14 -23.71
C LYS A 243 18.65 6.09 -23.08
N LEU A 244 18.85 6.00 -21.77
CA LEU A 244 19.85 6.80 -21.07
C LEU A 244 21.28 6.50 -21.58
N LYS A 245 21.57 5.24 -21.88
CA LYS A 245 22.85 4.79 -22.46
C LYS A 245 23.14 5.36 -23.87
N THR A 246 22.12 5.81 -24.61
CA THR A 246 22.35 6.49 -25.91
C THR A 246 22.86 7.92 -25.75
N LEU A 247 22.74 8.49 -24.54
CA LEU A 247 23.10 9.87 -24.23
C LEU A 247 24.41 9.96 -23.45
N GLY A 248 24.83 8.89 -22.78
CA GLY A 248 26.07 8.85 -22.03
C GLY A 248 26.49 7.42 -21.67
N SER A 249 27.60 7.29 -20.96
CA SER A 249 28.07 5.99 -20.48
C SER A 249 27.47 5.65 -19.12
N LEU A 250 26.98 4.43 -18.97
CA LEU A 250 26.47 3.93 -17.69
C LEU A 250 27.50 3.01 -17.04
N LYS A 251 27.96 3.36 -15.85
CA LYS A 251 28.75 2.48 -14.98
C LYS A 251 27.85 1.88 -13.92
N VAL A 252 27.93 0.56 -13.74
CA VAL A 252 27.09 -0.20 -12.82
C VAL A 252 27.98 -0.88 -11.80
N ASN A 253 27.77 -0.56 -10.52
CA ASN A 253 28.53 -1.12 -9.41
C ASN A 253 27.57 -1.85 -8.45
N GLN A 254 28.04 -2.95 -7.87
CA GLN A 254 27.26 -3.67 -6.86
C GLN A 254 27.29 -2.90 -5.53
N GLN A 255 26.26 -3.10 -4.71
CA GLN A 255 26.32 -2.69 -3.31
C GLN A 255 27.33 -3.57 -2.57
N PRO A 256 28.01 -3.08 -1.53
CA PRO A 256 29.10 -3.80 -0.87
C PRO A 256 28.74 -5.22 -0.40
N ARG A 257 27.46 -5.47 -0.09
CA ARG A 257 26.94 -6.76 0.36
C ARG A 257 25.94 -7.42 -0.60
N GLY A 258 25.67 -6.85 -1.77
CA GLY A 258 24.61 -7.35 -2.67
C GLY A 258 23.18 -7.27 -2.12
N GLU A 259 23.00 -6.59 -1.00
CA GLU A 259 21.75 -6.54 -0.23
C GLU A 259 20.72 -5.53 -0.76
N ALA A 260 21.02 -4.88 -1.88
CA ALA A 260 20.14 -3.93 -2.54
C ALA A 260 20.52 -3.79 -4.02
N LEU A 261 19.82 -2.87 -4.67
CA LEU A 261 19.96 -2.50 -6.08
C LEU A 261 21.36 -2.05 -6.46
N GLN A 262 21.68 -2.26 -7.73
CA GLN A 262 22.95 -1.80 -8.29
C GLN A 262 23.01 -0.27 -8.31
N ARG A 263 24.16 0.25 -7.93
CA ARG A 263 24.52 1.67 -8.06
C ARG A 263 24.79 1.96 -9.52
N ILE A 264 24.08 2.93 -10.09
CA ILE A 264 24.24 3.34 -11.49
C ILE A 264 24.76 4.78 -11.54
N GLU A 265 25.93 4.94 -12.15
CA GLU A 265 26.50 6.23 -12.50
C GLU A 265 26.26 6.51 -13.99
N LEU A 266 25.75 7.68 -14.31
CA LEU A 266 25.70 8.23 -15.66
C LEU A 266 26.87 9.20 -15.84
N ILE A 267 27.75 8.89 -16.79
CA ILE A 267 28.78 9.80 -17.26
C ILE A 267 28.26 10.46 -18.52
N LEU A 268 27.96 11.75 -18.41
CA LEU A 268 27.40 12.56 -19.47
C LEU A 268 28.53 13.38 -20.13
N PRO A 269 28.71 13.26 -21.45
CA PRO A 269 29.70 14.06 -22.17
C PRO A 269 29.47 15.56 -21.97
N SER A 270 30.55 16.33 -21.88
CA SER A 270 30.49 17.79 -21.66
C SER A 270 29.63 18.54 -22.69
N GLN A 271 29.46 18.00 -23.90
CA GLN A 271 28.63 18.60 -24.95
C GLN A 271 27.12 18.46 -24.71
N ILE A 272 26.69 17.52 -23.87
CA ILE A 272 25.27 17.30 -23.57
C ILE A 272 24.93 18.03 -22.28
N ARG A 273 24.23 19.16 -22.43
CA ARG A 273 23.69 19.94 -21.31
C ARG A 273 22.47 19.26 -20.68
N ASP A 274 22.12 19.69 -19.47
CA ASP A 274 21.04 19.11 -18.67
C ASP A 274 19.68 19.24 -19.37
N GLU A 275 19.44 20.38 -20.02
CA GLU A 275 18.21 20.63 -20.78
C GLU A 275 18.08 19.68 -21.98
N ILE A 276 19.21 19.41 -22.66
CA ILE A 276 19.25 18.48 -23.80
C ILE A 276 18.94 17.06 -23.34
N LEU A 277 19.48 16.64 -22.19
CA LEU A 277 19.18 15.34 -21.60
C LEU A 277 17.68 15.23 -21.29
N ILE A 278 17.12 16.21 -20.59
CA ILE A 278 15.69 16.25 -20.23
C ILE A 278 14.83 16.17 -21.49
N GLN A 279 15.09 17.03 -22.47
CA GLN A 279 14.31 17.10 -23.71
C GLN A 279 14.34 15.77 -24.46
N ARG A 280 15.51 15.14 -24.59
CA ARG A 280 15.64 13.83 -25.26
C ARG A 280 14.99 12.70 -24.48
N MET A 281 14.98 12.74 -23.15
CA MET A 281 14.28 11.73 -22.36
C MET A 281 12.76 11.92 -22.40
N GLN A 282 12.29 13.16 -22.49
CA GLN A 282 10.86 13.48 -22.67
C GLN A 282 10.32 12.97 -24.01
N THR A 283 11.10 13.01 -25.10
CA THR A 283 10.67 12.41 -26.39
C THR A 283 10.49 10.89 -26.30
N TYR A 284 11.14 10.23 -25.34
CA TYR A 284 10.94 8.82 -25.03
C TYR A 284 9.83 8.56 -23.99
N GLY A 285 9.14 9.60 -23.52
CA GLY A 285 8.08 9.51 -22.51
C GLY A 285 8.58 9.41 -21.07
N TYR A 286 9.83 9.83 -20.80
CA TYR A 286 10.41 9.81 -19.45
C TYR A 286 10.65 11.23 -18.93
N SER A 287 10.39 11.43 -17.63
CA SER A 287 10.82 12.61 -16.89
C SER A 287 12.04 12.28 -16.05
N ILE A 288 13.05 13.13 -16.08
CA ILE A 288 14.24 13.04 -15.22
C ILE A 288 14.40 14.35 -14.47
N ASN A 289 14.63 14.26 -13.17
CA ASN A 289 14.86 15.41 -12.31
C ASN A 289 16.35 15.52 -11.94
N PHE A 290 16.96 16.67 -12.18
CA PHE A 290 18.25 16.97 -11.55
C PHE A 290 17.98 17.41 -10.12
N THR A 291 18.49 16.63 -9.18
CA THR A 291 18.22 16.83 -7.76
C THR A 291 19.51 17.27 -7.08
N HIS A 292 19.41 18.29 -6.24
CA HIS A 292 20.48 18.63 -5.31
C HIS A 292 20.26 17.81 -4.04
N PRO A 293 21.33 17.43 -3.31
CA PRO A 293 21.17 16.87 -1.98
C PRO A 293 20.29 17.82 -1.15
N PRO A 294 19.21 17.33 -0.50
CA PRO A 294 18.37 18.19 0.32
C PRO A 294 19.19 18.80 1.47
N SER A 295 18.77 19.95 1.99
CA SER A 295 19.40 20.52 3.18
C SER A 295 19.12 19.65 4.39
N ILE A 296 20.16 19.34 5.17
CA ILE A 296 20.04 18.51 6.36
C ILE A 296 19.21 19.25 7.42
N LEU A 297 18.09 18.64 7.84
CA LEU A 297 17.22 19.18 8.88
C LEU A 297 17.93 19.16 10.24
N SER A 298 17.71 20.17 11.07
CA SER A 298 18.15 20.10 12.47
C SER A 298 17.39 18.99 13.20
N LEU A 299 17.95 18.47 14.29
CA LEU A 299 17.30 17.45 15.12
C LEU A 299 15.88 17.87 15.55
N ASN A 300 15.72 19.14 15.95
CA ASN A 300 14.42 19.69 16.35
C ASN A 300 13.43 19.76 15.18
N ASP A 301 13.87 20.21 14.02
CA ASP A 301 13.01 20.29 12.82
C ASP A 301 12.56 18.90 12.38
N TRP A 302 13.48 17.93 12.43
CA TRP A 302 13.16 16.53 12.13
C TRP A 302 12.16 15.95 13.15
N GLN A 303 12.40 16.11 14.45
CA GLN A 303 11.46 15.64 15.48
C GLN A 303 10.06 16.26 15.29
N ASN A 304 9.99 17.55 14.98
CA ASN A 304 8.73 18.25 14.72
C ASN A 304 8.03 17.79 13.44
N SER A 305 8.77 17.21 12.48
CA SER A 305 8.21 16.64 11.25
C SER A 305 7.59 15.24 11.44
N LEU A 306 7.82 14.59 12.58
CA LEU A 306 7.27 13.27 12.86
C LEU A 306 5.74 13.30 12.99
N THR A 307 5.10 12.20 12.58
CA THR A 307 3.64 12.08 12.62
C THR A 307 3.16 11.98 14.07
N ARG A 308 2.24 12.84 14.49
CA ARG A 308 1.60 12.78 15.81
C ARG A 308 0.44 11.78 15.80
N ILE A 309 0.37 10.96 16.84
CA ILE A 309 -0.68 9.96 17.04
C ILE A 309 -1.61 10.46 18.15
N GLU A 310 -2.90 10.54 17.81
CA GLU A 310 -3.98 10.88 18.73
C GLU A 310 -4.82 9.64 19.03
N GLY A 311 -5.50 9.63 20.19
CA GLY A 311 -6.52 8.62 20.50
C GLY A 311 -6.00 7.20 20.73
N LEU A 312 -4.79 7.05 21.28
CA LEU A 312 -4.28 5.74 21.71
C LEU A 312 -5.15 5.16 22.82
N THR A 313 -5.68 3.96 22.60
CA THR A 313 -6.36 3.17 23.63
C THR A 313 -5.35 2.23 24.30
N PHE A 314 -5.33 2.21 25.63
CA PHE A 314 -4.27 1.55 26.42
C PHE A 314 -4.56 0.08 26.76
N ASP A 315 -5.13 -0.69 25.84
CA ASP A 315 -5.26 -2.15 26.03
C ASP A 315 -4.03 -2.90 25.53
N PHE A 316 -2.87 -2.51 26.04
CA PHE A 316 -1.56 -3.05 25.67
C PHE A 316 -0.68 -3.22 26.89
N ASP A 317 0.24 -4.18 26.82
CA ASP A 317 1.39 -4.25 27.70
C ASP A 317 2.47 -3.33 27.14
N LEU A 318 3.04 -2.53 28.03
CA LEU A 318 3.96 -1.47 27.67
C LEU A 318 5.38 -1.85 28.08
N LYS A 319 6.30 -1.66 27.15
CA LYS A 319 7.73 -1.68 27.46
C LYS A 319 8.37 -0.36 27.09
N ARG A 320 9.26 0.14 27.94
CA ARG A 320 10.05 1.35 27.66
C ARG A 320 11.50 0.98 27.40
N PHE A 321 12.11 1.68 26.45
CA PHE A 321 13.54 1.60 26.20
C PHE A 321 14.34 2.29 27.32
N ASP A 322 15.29 1.58 27.93
CA ASP A 322 16.12 2.08 29.04
C ASP A 322 17.51 2.59 28.60
N GLY A 323 17.79 2.61 27.30
CA GLY A 323 19.11 2.91 26.72
C GLY A 323 19.78 1.67 26.12
N THR A 324 19.41 0.48 26.57
CA THR A 324 19.95 -0.80 26.08
C THR A 324 18.83 -1.75 25.64
N ASN A 325 17.84 -1.97 26.50
CA ASN A 325 16.78 -2.95 26.36
C ASN A 325 15.38 -2.32 26.52
N PHE A 326 14.36 -3.09 26.18
CA PHE A 326 12.97 -2.75 26.48
C PHE A 326 12.53 -3.46 27.76
N ILE A 327 12.21 -2.68 28.80
CA ILE A 327 11.77 -3.16 30.11
C ILE A 327 10.28 -2.91 30.29
N ASP A 328 9.58 -3.84 30.96
CA ASP A 328 8.16 -3.69 31.28
C ASP A 328 7.92 -2.44 32.15
N CYS A 329 6.89 -1.67 31.82
CA CYS A 329 6.59 -0.44 32.55
C CYS A 329 5.09 -0.11 32.56
N THR A 330 4.67 0.69 33.53
CA THR A 330 3.41 1.43 33.47
C THR A 330 3.64 2.80 32.84
N PHE A 331 2.73 3.27 32.00
CA PHE A 331 2.86 4.61 31.41
C PHE A 331 2.70 5.69 32.50
N GLN A 332 3.71 6.54 32.65
CA GLN A 332 3.78 7.63 33.62
C GLN A 332 4.01 9.00 32.96
N GLU A 333 3.66 9.13 31.67
CA GLU A 333 3.87 10.35 30.89
C GLU A 333 5.34 10.82 30.85
N GLU A 334 6.28 9.88 30.94
CA GLU A 334 7.70 10.18 30.83
C GLU A 334 8.16 10.13 29.38
N THR A 335 9.00 11.09 28.98
CA THR A 335 9.61 11.10 27.65
C THR A 335 10.35 9.78 27.40
N GLY A 336 10.16 9.16 26.24
CA GLY A 336 10.89 7.94 25.92
C GLY A 336 10.32 7.15 24.76
N PHE A 337 11.01 6.08 24.42
CA PHE A 337 10.60 5.17 23.35
C PHE A 337 9.87 3.95 23.92
N TYR A 338 8.61 3.77 23.51
CA TYR A 338 7.70 2.75 24.04
C TYR A 338 7.30 1.74 22.98
N GLN A 339 7.14 0.50 23.40
CA GLN A 339 6.58 -0.61 22.64
C GLN A 339 5.23 -1.03 23.23
N PHE A 340 4.27 -1.28 22.35
CA PHE A 340 2.91 -1.67 22.69
C PHE A 340 2.69 -3.12 22.24
N TRP A 341 2.51 -4.01 23.20
CA TRP A 341 2.36 -5.45 23.00
C TRP A 341 0.91 -5.88 23.28
N THR A 342 0.36 -6.78 22.46
CA THR A 342 -0.97 -7.34 22.73
C THR A 342 -0.98 -8.23 23.97
N ARG A 343 -2.09 -8.16 24.73
CA ARG A 343 -2.40 -9.04 25.88
C ARG A 343 -2.98 -10.40 25.50
N ASP A 344 -2.80 -10.81 24.25
CA ASP A 344 -3.32 -12.08 23.74
C ASP A 344 -2.42 -13.25 24.17
N SER A 345 -2.90 -14.49 24.03
CA SER A 345 -2.13 -15.71 24.31
C SER A 345 -0.83 -15.85 23.50
N SER A 346 -0.68 -15.04 22.44
CA SER A 346 0.57 -14.83 21.72
C SER A 346 0.86 -13.32 21.71
N PRO A 347 1.69 -12.81 22.65
CA PRO A 347 2.04 -11.41 22.70
C PRO A 347 2.77 -10.99 21.43
N GLN A 348 2.28 -9.96 20.76
CA GLN A 348 2.89 -9.44 19.54
C GLN A 348 3.06 -7.94 19.65
N LEU A 349 4.23 -7.47 19.21
CA LEU A 349 4.53 -6.05 19.11
C LEU A 349 3.66 -5.42 18.02
N ARG A 350 2.77 -4.51 18.42
CA ARG A 350 1.86 -3.81 17.50
C ARG A 350 2.41 -2.48 17.06
N TYR A 351 2.93 -1.71 18.02
CA TYR A 351 3.37 -0.35 17.78
C TYR A 351 4.66 -0.05 18.51
N SER A 352 5.40 0.91 17.97
CA SER A 352 6.54 1.53 18.62
C SER A 352 6.42 3.03 18.40
N PHE A 353 6.34 3.79 19.48
CA PHE A 353 6.14 5.24 19.47
C PHE A 353 7.08 5.91 20.44
N PHE A 354 7.48 7.14 20.12
CA PHE A 354 8.20 7.99 21.07
C PHE A 354 7.20 8.92 21.75
N TYR A 355 7.15 8.94 23.07
CA TYR A 355 6.38 9.93 23.81
C TYR A 355 7.25 11.15 24.09
N ASP A 356 6.75 12.33 23.74
CA ASP A 356 7.38 13.60 24.10
C ASP A 356 6.56 14.28 25.21
N GLN A 357 7.10 14.28 26.43
CA GLN A 357 6.44 14.87 27.59
C GLN A 357 6.26 16.39 27.45
N LYS A 358 7.16 17.08 26.74
CA LYS A 358 7.08 18.55 26.58
C LYS A 358 5.85 18.96 25.78
N THR A 359 5.49 18.15 24.79
CA THR A 359 4.34 18.39 23.91
C THR A 359 3.12 17.52 24.24
N GLY A 360 3.24 16.61 25.21
CA GLY A 360 2.18 15.66 25.57
C GLY A 360 1.75 14.76 24.41
N SER A 361 2.66 14.48 23.47
CA SER A 361 2.33 13.88 22.17
C SER A 361 3.07 12.58 21.91
N TRP A 362 2.37 11.62 21.29
CA TRP A 362 2.97 10.41 20.75
C TRP A 362 3.46 10.65 19.33
N LEU A 363 4.73 10.38 19.07
CA LEU A 363 5.39 10.54 17.79
C LEU A 363 5.62 9.17 17.13
N GLN A 364 5.28 9.09 15.84
CA GLN A 364 5.52 7.94 14.99
C GLN A 364 6.65 8.25 13.99
N GLY A 365 7.55 7.29 13.82
CA GLY A 365 8.72 7.40 12.95
C GLY A 365 9.37 6.04 12.72
N ASP A 366 10.53 6.03 12.06
CA ASP A 366 11.32 4.80 11.88
C ASP A 366 11.92 4.34 13.21
N TRP A 367 12.04 3.03 13.41
CA TRP A 367 12.51 2.46 14.67
C TRP A 367 13.87 3.00 15.13
N TYR A 368 14.84 3.15 14.21
CA TYR A 368 16.15 3.70 14.54
C TYR A 368 16.07 5.16 14.95
N GLY A 369 15.25 5.95 14.25
CA GLY A 369 14.97 7.33 14.63
C GLY A 369 14.35 7.48 16.01
N LEU A 370 13.28 6.74 16.31
CA LEU A 370 12.63 6.80 17.63
C LEU A 370 13.55 6.34 18.76
N ARG A 371 14.38 5.32 18.50
CA ARG A 371 15.40 4.86 19.44
C ARG A 371 16.51 5.89 19.64
N PHE A 372 16.95 6.54 18.57
CA PHE A 372 17.96 7.61 18.63
C PHE A 372 17.46 8.80 19.49
N LEU A 373 16.20 9.20 19.33
CA LEU A 373 15.58 10.21 20.20
C LEU A 373 15.58 9.77 21.67
N ALA A 374 15.31 8.49 21.95
CA ALA A 374 15.35 7.98 23.32
C ALA A 374 16.76 8.01 23.92
N ILE A 375 17.79 7.59 23.17
CA ILE A 375 19.19 7.67 23.61
C ILE A 375 19.54 9.11 24.02
N LEU A 376 19.20 10.08 23.18
CA LEU A 376 19.43 11.49 23.48
C LEU A 376 18.62 11.98 24.70
N SER A 377 17.37 11.54 24.83
CA SER A 377 16.51 11.95 25.96
C SER A 377 16.99 11.44 27.32
N ILE A 378 17.69 10.31 27.36
CA ILE A 378 18.29 9.72 28.56
C ILE A 378 19.67 10.37 28.86
N GLY A 379 20.17 11.23 27.97
CA GLY A 379 21.47 11.89 28.13
C GLY A 379 22.66 10.99 27.81
N GLN A 380 22.44 9.88 27.10
CA GLN A 380 23.53 9.02 26.66
C GLN A 380 24.27 9.68 25.49
N ASN A 381 25.61 9.68 25.56
CA ASN A 381 26.45 10.19 24.48
C ASN A 381 26.38 9.28 23.26
N VAL A 382 26.29 9.91 22.09
CA VAL A 382 26.39 9.23 20.79
C VAL A 382 27.84 9.22 20.36
N GLU A 383 28.41 8.02 20.22
CA GLU A 383 29.78 7.79 19.76
C GLU A 383 29.78 7.75 18.24
N VAL A 384 30.55 8.65 17.65
CA VAL A 384 30.77 8.70 16.20
C VAL A 384 32.27 8.88 16.01
N HIS A 385 32.86 8.09 15.12
CA HIS A 385 34.28 8.22 14.80
C HIS A 385 34.43 8.52 13.31
N TYR A 386 35.18 9.57 12.99
CA TYR A 386 35.53 9.89 11.61
C TYR A 386 37.03 9.73 11.40
N ASN A 387 37.41 8.84 10.49
CA ASN A 387 38.78 8.68 10.04
C ASN A 387 39.00 9.55 8.78
N PRO A 388 39.75 10.66 8.88
CA PRO A 388 39.96 11.58 7.76
C PRO A 388 40.85 10.99 6.65
N GLU A 389 41.81 10.12 7.00
CA GLU A 389 42.72 9.49 6.03
C GLU A 389 41.97 8.48 5.17
N ALA A 390 41.18 7.61 5.81
CA ALA A 390 40.38 6.60 5.13
C ALA A 390 39.07 7.15 4.56
N LYS A 391 38.68 8.39 4.93
CA LYS A 391 37.37 8.99 4.65
C LYS A 391 36.22 8.07 5.09
N LYS A 392 36.31 7.56 6.31
CA LYS A 392 35.34 6.61 6.88
C LYS A 392 34.63 7.24 8.06
N LEU A 393 33.31 7.11 8.09
CA LEU A 393 32.48 7.45 9.25
C LEU A 393 31.99 6.14 9.87
N GLU A 394 32.23 5.98 11.16
CA GLU A 394 31.92 4.79 11.93
C GLU A 394 30.93 5.13 13.03
N VAL A 395 29.85 4.35 13.11
CA VAL A 395 28.76 4.57 14.06
C VAL A 395 28.36 3.23 14.68
N PRO A 396 28.25 3.10 16.02
CA PRO A 396 27.75 1.88 16.63
C PRO A 396 26.37 1.49 16.09
N ILE A 397 26.16 0.21 15.81
CA ILE A 397 24.87 -0.34 15.35
C ILE A 397 23.76 0.01 16.38
N THR A 398 24.12 -0.01 17.66
CA THR A 398 23.28 0.38 18.80
C THR A 398 23.06 1.88 18.91
N GLN A 399 23.62 2.71 18.04
CA GLN A 399 23.40 4.16 18.01
C GLN A 399 23.15 4.65 16.58
N ARG A 400 22.78 3.72 15.69
CA ARG A 400 22.48 4.00 14.29
C ARG A 400 21.56 5.22 14.14
N PHE A 401 21.94 6.10 13.24
CA PHE A 401 21.22 7.34 12.99
C PHE A 401 19.80 7.11 12.47
N PRO A 402 18.91 8.10 12.68
CA PRO A 402 17.60 8.09 12.05
C PRO A 402 17.70 7.96 10.54
N GLU A 403 16.68 7.36 9.92
CA GLU A 403 16.67 7.09 8.47
C GLU A 403 16.97 8.33 7.63
N LEU A 404 16.44 9.49 8.04
CA LEU A 404 16.67 10.76 7.35
C LEU A 404 18.16 11.10 7.27
N TYR A 405 18.88 11.04 8.39
CA TYR A 405 20.30 11.38 8.45
C TYR A 405 21.17 10.35 7.74
N GLU A 406 20.84 9.07 7.92
CA GLU A 406 21.51 7.99 7.21
C GLU A 406 21.32 8.11 5.68
N SER A 407 20.15 8.56 5.22
CA SER A 407 19.89 8.75 3.80
C SER A 407 20.82 9.79 3.16
N TYR A 408 21.22 10.84 3.88
CA TYR A 408 22.20 11.81 3.36
C TYR A 408 23.57 11.17 3.12
N LEU A 409 24.03 10.32 4.05
CA LEU A 409 25.29 9.58 3.90
C LEU A 409 25.22 8.61 2.71
N VAL A 410 24.13 7.86 2.61
CA VAL A 410 23.92 6.86 1.55
C VAL A 410 23.75 7.53 0.19
N MET A 411 23.01 8.63 0.09
CA MET A 411 22.77 9.37 -1.17
C MET A 411 24.00 10.13 -1.68
N ALA A 412 24.93 10.53 -0.80
CA ALA A 412 26.15 11.20 -1.23
C ALA A 412 26.98 10.31 -2.18
N LEU A 413 26.89 8.99 -2.01
CA LEU A 413 27.70 8.03 -2.77
C LEU A 413 26.88 6.96 -3.47
N GLY A 414 25.60 6.79 -3.16
CA GLY A 414 24.78 5.67 -3.63
C GLY A 414 25.22 4.31 -3.06
N LEU A 415 25.84 4.29 -1.88
CA LEU A 415 26.38 3.10 -1.24
C LEU A 415 25.78 2.90 0.15
N LEU A 416 25.32 1.70 0.43
CA LEU A 416 24.90 1.28 1.77
C LEU A 416 26.13 1.04 2.67
N PRO A 417 26.00 1.22 4.00
CA PRO A 417 27.10 0.95 4.93
C PRO A 417 27.47 -0.54 4.97
N THR A 418 28.74 -0.79 5.24
CA THR A 418 29.23 -2.12 5.65
C THR A 418 29.15 -2.26 7.17
N TYR A 419 29.34 -3.48 7.65
CA TYR A 419 29.25 -3.82 9.06
C TYR A 419 30.58 -4.41 9.48
N ASP A 420 31.12 -3.94 10.60
CA ASP A 420 32.25 -4.56 11.28
C ASP A 420 31.89 -4.74 12.74
N SER A 421 31.66 -5.99 13.14
CA SER A 421 31.34 -6.39 14.51
C SER A 421 30.13 -5.64 15.08
N HIS A 422 30.35 -4.49 15.74
CA HIS A 422 29.33 -3.64 16.35
C HIS A 422 29.19 -2.26 15.69
N LEU A 423 29.89 -2.01 14.59
CA LEU A 423 29.96 -0.73 13.90
C LEU A 423 29.31 -0.81 12.51
N LEU A 424 28.67 0.29 12.13
CA LEU A 424 28.29 0.63 10.76
C LEU A 424 29.38 1.51 10.18
N ILE A 425 29.92 1.11 9.04
CA ILE A 425 31.00 1.83 8.36
C ILE A 425 30.43 2.44 7.08
N TYR A 426 30.48 3.76 6.99
CA TYR A 426 30.19 4.52 5.79
C TYR A 426 31.51 4.94 5.15
N GLU A 427 31.81 4.38 3.99
CA GLU A 427 33.04 4.67 3.27
C GLU A 427 32.92 5.91 2.38
N ARG A 428 34.06 6.57 2.14
CA ARG A 428 34.23 7.72 1.21
C ARG A 428 33.38 8.95 1.58
N ILE A 429 33.02 9.09 2.84
CA ILE A 429 32.30 10.26 3.35
C ILE A 429 33.27 11.45 3.43
N SER A 430 32.86 12.62 2.95
CA SER A 430 33.69 13.83 3.07
C SER A 430 33.64 14.37 4.50
N LEU A 431 34.74 14.98 4.95
CA LEU A 431 34.79 15.63 6.26
C LEU A 431 33.70 16.70 6.39
N GLN A 432 33.45 17.46 5.32
CA GLN A 432 32.39 18.46 5.30
C GLN A 432 31.00 17.87 5.59
N LEU A 433 30.66 16.75 4.94
CA LEU A 433 29.36 16.09 5.14
C LEU A 433 29.26 15.51 6.56
N ALA A 434 30.34 14.90 7.06
CA ALA A 434 30.39 14.39 8.44
C ALA A 434 30.16 15.53 9.45
N THR A 435 30.89 16.65 9.32
CA THR A 435 30.75 17.83 10.17
C THR A 435 29.36 18.45 10.11
N GLU A 436 28.79 18.60 8.91
CA GLU A 436 27.45 19.16 8.77
C GLU A 436 26.40 18.28 9.45
N LEU A 437 26.50 16.96 9.26
CA LEU A 437 25.54 16.02 9.83
C LEU A 437 25.60 15.99 11.35
N THR A 438 26.80 16.03 11.94
CA THR A 438 26.94 15.99 13.41
C THR A 438 26.55 17.29 14.08
N ILE A 439 26.80 18.44 13.44
CA ILE A 439 26.24 19.74 13.88
C ILE A 439 24.71 19.67 13.89
N LYS A 440 24.09 19.12 12.85
CA LYS A 440 22.62 19.03 12.75
C LYS A 440 22.00 18.06 13.74
N LEU A 441 22.74 17.00 14.09
CA LEU A 441 22.36 16.04 15.12
C LEU A 441 22.71 16.49 16.55
N ASN A 442 23.45 17.59 16.70
CA ASN A 442 23.99 18.07 17.98
C ASN A 442 24.83 17.00 18.70
N ILE A 443 25.71 16.33 17.93
CA ILE A 443 26.66 15.32 18.41
C ILE A 443 28.09 15.68 18.00
N THR A 444 29.06 15.13 18.70
CA THR A 444 30.50 15.31 18.41
C THR A 444 31.10 14.01 17.87
N PHE A 445 32.09 14.11 16.98
CA PHE A 445 32.91 12.98 16.52
C PHE A 445 34.40 13.27 16.64
#